data_AF-A0A9E5MP37-F1
#
_entry.id   AF-A0A9E5MP37-F1
#
_cell.length_a   1.000
_cell.length_b   1.000
_cell.length_c   1.000
_cell.angle_alpha   90.00
_cell.angle_beta   90.00
_cell.angle_gamma   90.00
#
_symmetry.space_group_name_H-M   'P 1'
#
loop_
_entity.id
_entity.type
_entity.pdbx_description
1 polymer ?
#
loop_
_entity_poly.entity_id
_entity_poly.type
_entity_poly.pdbx_seq_one_letter_code
_entity_poly.pdbx_strand_id
1 'polypeptide(L)'
;MARYLGLFFLLVSAAGSADDRYIQGKVVSLSGSDLGIHVRLNTGKPLDCKNSPGDSILVKPDYIGALYLAPASLGKQVGIFADFDPLHRECVAKDFQIKSP
;
A
#
# COMPACT_ATOMS: atom_id res chain seq x y z
N MET A 1 0.51 -24.70 -51.43
CA MET A 1 0.10 -23.41 -50.85
C MET A 1 0.09 -23.54 -49.34
N ALA A 2 1.17 -23.12 -48.66
CA ALA A 2 1.27 -23.18 -47.20
C ALA A 2 0.79 -21.85 -46.61
N ARG A 3 -0.36 -21.84 -45.94
CA ARG A 3 -0.87 -20.68 -45.19
C ARG A 3 -0.39 -20.81 -43.75
N TYR A 4 0.67 -20.09 -43.42
CA TYR A 4 1.21 -20.02 -42.07
C TYR A 4 0.31 -19.18 -41.16
N LEU A 5 0.04 -19.78 -40.00
CA LEU A 5 -0.37 -19.19 -38.73
C LEU A 5 -0.04 -17.70 -38.57
N GLY A 6 -1.05 -16.91 -38.26
CA GLY A 6 -0.90 -15.57 -37.70
C GLY A 6 -1.72 -15.44 -36.42
N LEU A 7 -1.32 -16.18 -35.37
CA LEU A 7 -1.89 -16.04 -34.04
C LEU A 7 -1.37 -14.73 -33.44
N PHE A 8 -2.13 -13.64 -33.60
CA PHE A 8 -1.83 -12.37 -32.95
C PHE A 8 -2.31 -12.46 -31.50
N PHE A 9 -1.45 -12.99 -30.62
CA PHE A 9 -1.62 -12.90 -29.17
C PHE A 9 -1.42 -11.43 -28.76
N LEU A 10 -2.51 -10.67 -28.69
CA LEU A 10 -2.54 -9.37 -28.01
C LEU A 10 -2.46 -9.64 -26.49
N LEU A 11 -1.23 -9.86 -26.01
CA LEU A 11 -0.91 -9.66 -24.60
C LEU A 11 -1.06 -8.17 -24.32
N VAL A 12 -2.28 -7.75 -23.97
CA VAL A 12 -2.51 -6.49 -23.27
C VAL A 12 -1.86 -6.68 -21.91
N SER A 13 -0.59 -6.29 -21.83
CA SER A 13 0.09 -6.07 -20.56
C SER A 13 -0.74 -5.04 -19.81
N ALA A 14 -1.58 -5.53 -18.89
CA ALA A 14 -2.14 -4.71 -17.83
C ALA A 14 -0.94 -4.26 -16.99
N ALA A 15 -0.31 -3.18 -17.40
CA ALA A 15 0.56 -2.40 -16.55
C ALA A 15 -0.35 -1.88 -15.42
N GLY A 16 -0.42 -2.63 -14.34
CA GLY A 16 -0.92 -2.13 -13.07
C GLY A 16 -0.06 -0.92 -12.74
N SER A 17 -0.63 0.27 -12.88
CA SER A 17 0.02 1.51 -12.51
C SER A 17 0.20 1.47 -11.00
N ALA A 18 1.41 1.10 -10.57
CA ALA A 18 1.88 1.31 -9.21
C ALA A 18 2.04 2.82 -9.03
N ASP A 19 0.95 3.51 -8.69
CA ASP A 19 1.02 4.89 -8.23
C ASP A 19 1.54 4.83 -6.79
N ASP A 20 2.85 4.93 -6.60
CA ASP A 20 3.44 5.04 -5.27
C ASP A 20 2.94 6.35 -4.62
N ARG A 21 1.99 6.23 -3.70
CA ARG A 21 1.36 7.35 -2.99
C ARG A 21 2.15 7.64 -1.72
N TYR A 22 2.70 8.85 -1.61
CA TYR A 22 3.27 9.31 -0.34
C TYR A 22 2.17 9.88 0.58
N ILE A 23 1.98 9.24 1.73
CA ILE A 23 0.98 9.61 2.74
C ILE A 23 1.70 10.00 4.02
N GLN A 24 1.46 11.21 4.53
CA GLN A 24 2.03 11.68 5.79
C GLN A 24 0.93 11.91 6.83
N GLY A 25 1.09 11.32 8.02
CA GLY A 25 0.11 11.45 9.11
C GLY A 25 0.68 11.02 10.47
N LYS A 26 -0.05 11.33 11.54
CA LYS A 26 0.26 10.83 12.88
C LYS A 26 -0.37 9.46 13.06
N VAL A 27 0.38 8.47 13.52
CA VAL A 27 -0.18 7.14 13.80
C VAL A 27 -1.06 7.21 15.04
N VAL A 28 -2.36 6.95 14.87
CA VAL A 28 -3.35 7.03 15.97
C VAL A 28 -3.77 5.67 16.51
N SER A 29 -3.73 4.63 15.69
CA SER A 29 -4.01 3.26 16.14
C SER A 29 -3.33 2.25 15.23
N LEU A 30 -3.12 1.06 15.79
CA LEU A 30 -2.56 -0.10 15.13
C LEU A 30 -3.45 -1.30 15.41
N SER A 31 -3.71 -2.14 14.42
CA SER A 31 -4.41 -3.42 14.60
C SER A 31 -3.77 -4.50 13.75
N GLY A 32 -3.54 -5.69 14.32
CA GLY A 32 -3.02 -6.84 13.59
C GLY A 32 -4.13 -7.68 12.97
N SER A 33 -3.84 -8.31 11.83
CA SER A 33 -4.62 -9.39 11.22
C SER A 33 -3.68 -10.44 10.63
N ASP A 34 -4.23 -11.53 10.12
CA ASP A 34 -3.45 -12.57 9.41
C ASP A 34 -2.77 -12.03 8.14
N LEU A 35 -3.23 -10.89 7.63
CA LEU A 35 -2.67 -10.22 6.44
C LEU A 35 -1.55 -9.22 6.78
N GLY A 36 -1.32 -8.90 8.07
CA GLY A 36 -0.30 -7.95 8.50
C GLY A 36 -0.79 -6.95 9.55
N ILE A 37 -0.16 -5.77 9.60
CA ILE A 37 -0.48 -4.70 10.55
C ILE A 37 -1.20 -3.58 9.83
N HIS A 38 -2.42 -3.27 10.25
CA HIS A 38 -3.18 -2.09 9.82
C HIS A 38 -2.76 -0.88 10.63
N VAL A 39 -2.26 0.14 9.94
CA VAL A 39 -1.81 1.41 10.51
C VAL A 39 -2.84 2.48 10.19
N ARG A 40 -3.49 3.03 11.21
CA ARG A 40 -4.41 4.16 11.03
C ARG A 40 -3.66 5.47 11.23
N LEU A 41 -3.75 6.34 10.25
CA LEU A 41 -3.14 7.66 10.28
C LEU A 41 -4.19 8.75 10.49
N ASN A 42 -3.90 9.71 11.35
CA ASN A 42 -4.56 11.00 11.32
C ASN A 42 -3.76 11.94 10.42
N THR A 43 -4.26 12.09 9.19
CA THR A 43 -3.74 12.95 8.12
C THR A 43 -4.54 14.25 7.98
N GLY A 44 -5.66 14.41 8.71
CA GLY A 44 -6.62 15.51 8.55
C GLY A 44 -7.43 15.48 7.24
N LYS A 45 -7.22 14.49 6.38
CA LYS A 45 -7.91 14.30 5.09
C LYS A 45 -8.07 12.81 4.77
N PRO A 46 -9.05 12.37 3.96
CA PRO A 46 -9.16 10.98 3.54
C PRO A 46 -7.85 10.47 2.94
N LEU A 47 -7.52 9.20 3.18
CA LEU A 47 -6.36 8.57 2.54
C LEU A 47 -6.61 8.56 1.03
N ASP A 48 -5.74 9.23 0.28
CA ASP A 48 -5.84 9.35 -1.18
C ASP A 48 -5.26 8.11 -1.85
N CYS A 49 -5.90 6.99 -1.57
CA CYS A 49 -5.56 5.68 -2.05
C CYS A 49 -6.87 5.10 -2.61
N LYS A 50 -7.04 5.31 -3.92
CA LYS A 50 -8.30 5.21 -4.67
C LYS A 50 -9.12 4.00 -4.20
N ASN A 51 -10.36 4.25 -3.77
CA ASN A 51 -11.37 3.23 -3.44
C ASN A 51 -11.05 2.28 -2.27
N SER A 52 -10.01 2.54 -1.46
CA SER A 52 -9.87 1.84 -0.18
C SER A 52 -10.99 2.31 0.77
N PRO A 53 -11.84 1.41 1.27
CA PRO A 53 -12.97 1.78 2.13
C PRO A 53 -12.56 2.20 3.56
N GLY A 54 -11.26 2.26 3.86
CA GLY A 54 -10.74 2.50 5.22
C GLY A 54 -9.70 3.60 5.32
N ASP A 55 -9.54 4.12 6.54
CA ASP A 55 -8.49 5.06 6.94
C ASP A 55 -7.18 4.37 7.36
N SER A 56 -7.05 3.08 7.04
CA SER A 56 -5.91 2.24 7.43
C SER A 56 -5.07 1.84 6.22
N ILE A 57 -3.76 1.77 6.46
CA ILE A 57 -2.77 1.25 5.51
C ILE A 57 -2.29 -0.09 6.05
N LEU A 58 -2.38 -1.13 5.23
CA LEU A 58 -1.89 -2.46 5.55
C LEU A 58 -0.38 -2.54 5.35
N VAL A 59 0.33 -3.00 6.36
CA VAL A 59 1.74 -3.37 6.30
C VAL A 59 1.82 -4.89 6.26
N LYS A 60 2.12 -5.45 5.08
CA LYS A 60 2.19 -6.91 4.92
C LYS A 60 3.46 -7.49 5.59
N PRO A 61 3.44 -8.75 6.05
CA PRO A 61 4.54 -9.36 6.81
C PRO A 61 5.85 -9.51 6.03
N ASP A 62 5.76 -9.59 4.71
CA ASP A 62 6.89 -9.68 3.78
C ASP A 62 7.69 -8.36 3.71
N TYR A 63 7.12 -7.24 4.13
CA TYR A 63 7.82 -5.96 4.27
C TYR A 63 8.48 -5.84 5.65
N ILE A 64 9.58 -6.60 5.82
CA ILE A 64 10.32 -6.73 7.09
C ILE A 64 10.60 -5.37 7.76
N GLY A 65 11.01 -4.34 7.00
CA GLY A 65 11.29 -3.01 7.56
C GLY A 65 10.03 -2.30 8.07
N ALA A 66 8.96 -2.30 7.29
CA ALA A 66 7.71 -1.63 7.66
C ALA A 66 7.01 -2.34 8.84
N LEU A 67 7.12 -3.67 8.92
CA LEU A 67 6.50 -4.46 9.99
C LEU A 67 7.08 -4.16 11.37
N TYR A 68 8.40 -3.95 11.48
CA TYR A 68 9.03 -3.55 12.75
C TYR A 68 8.78 -2.06 13.09
N LEU A 69 8.68 -1.21 12.07
CA LEU A 69 8.50 0.24 12.26
C LEU A 69 7.06 0.61 12.61
N ALA A 70 6.07 -0.13 12.11
CA ALA A 70 4.65 0.08 12.38
C ALA A 70 4.33 0.13 13.90
N PRO A 71 4.67 -0.86 14.74
CA PRO A 71 4.43 -0.78 16.19
C PRO A 71 5.21 0.34 16.88
N ALA A 72 6.46 0.58 16.47
CA ALA A 72 7.31 1.63 17.05
C ALA A 72 6.91 3.07 16.67
N SER A 73 5.97 3.19 15.73
CA SER A 73 5.51 4.47 15.18
C SER A 73 4.26 5.03 15.83
N LEU A 74 3.61 4.28 16.74
CA LEU A 74 2.42 4.75 17.44
C LEU A 74 2.65 6.11 18.11
N GLY A 75 1.78 7.07 17.81
CA GLY A 75 1.88 8.44 18.32
C GLY A 75 2.93 9.31 17.64
N LYS A 76 3.72 8.78 16.68
CA LYS A 76 4.72 9.55 15.93
C LYS A 76 4.18 10.03 14.59
N GLN A 77 4.85 11.06 14.05
CA GLN A 77 4.64 11.51 12.69
C GLN A 77 5.38 10.56 11.73
N VAL A 78 4.66 10.02 10.75
CA VAL A 78 5.23 9.10 9.76
C VAL A 78 4.91 9.56 8.35
N GLY A 79 5.80 9.23 7.42
CA GLY A 79 5.53 9.20 5.99
C GLY A 79 5.51 7.74 5.53
N ILE A 80 4.48 7.34 4.79
CA ILE A 80 4.32 6.00 4.28
C ILE A 80 4.19 6.11 2.77
N PHE A 81 5.01 5.36 2.03
CA PHE A 81 4.75 5.10 0.62
C PHE A 81 3.83 3.90 0.55
N ALA A 82 2.64 4.09 0.01
CA ALA A 82 1.65 3.04 -0.15
C ALA A 82 1.26 2.87 -1.62
N ASP A 83 0.91 1.65 -1.98
CA ASP A 83 0.34 1.32 -3.28
C ASP A 83 -1.05 0.71 -3.07
N PHE A 84 -1.91 0.88 -4.06
CA PHE A 84 -3.23 0.26 -4.03
C PHE A 84 -3.12 -1.17 -4.55
N ASP A 85 -3.49 -2.14 -3.73
CA ASP A 85 -3.63 -3.54 -4.15
C ASP A 85 -5.03 -3.71 -4.78
N PRO A 86 -5.14 -3.79 -6.12
CA PRO A 86 -6.44 -3.87 -6.78
C PRO A 86 -7.16 -5.20 -6.53
N LEU A 87 -6.42 -6.25 -6.16
CA LEU A 87 -6.97 -7.58 -5.91
C LEU A 87 -7.73 -7.60 -4.58
N HIS A 88 -7.15 -6.98 -3.54
CA HIS A 88 -7.73 -6.92 -2.20
C HIS A 88 -8.48 -5.62 -1.90
N ARG A 89 -8.38 -4.62 -2.79
CA ARG A 89 -8.96 -3.26 -2.64
C ARG A 89 -8.46 -2.52 -1.39
N GLU A 90 -7.18 -2.68 -1.08
CA GLU A 90 -6.54 -2.14 0.13
C GLU A 90 -5.31 -1.31 -0.21
N CYS A 91 -4.93 -0.42 0.71
CA CYS A 91 -3.69 0.34 0.62
C CYS A 91 -2.59 -0.42 1.33
N VAL A 92 -1.53 -0.78 0.60
CA VAL A 92 -0.42 -1.56 1.13
C VAL A 92 0.81 -0.68 1.23
N ALA A 93 1.38 -0.58 2.42
CA ALA A 93 2.64 0.12 2.64
C ALA A 93 3.78 -0.63 1.95
N LYS A 94 4.55 0.07 1.12
CA LYS A 94 5.82 -0.39 0.54
C LYS A 94 7.02 0.09 1.33
N ASP A 95 6.95 1.31 1.85
CA ASP A 95 8.01 1.91 2.66
C ASP A 95 7.43 2.74 3.80
N PHE A 96 8.17 2.76 4.92
CA PHE A 96 7.74 3.36 6.17
C PHE A 96 8.86 4.25 6.73
N GLN A 97 8.63 5.56 6.75
CA GLN A 97 9.60 6.54 7.20
C GLN A 97 9.10 7.23 8.47
N ILE A 98 9.74 6.92 9.60
CA ILE A 98 9.51 7.65 10.85
C ILE A 98 10.22 8.99 10.73
N LYS A 99 9.45 10.09 10.65
CA LYS A 99 10.03 11.42 10.80
C LYS A 99 10.28 11.64 12.28
N SER A 100 11.56 11.61 12.66
CA SER A 100 11.96 12.07 14.01
C SER A 100 11.67 13.58 14.12
N PRO A 101 11.19 14.05 15.28
CA PRO A 101 10.92 15.47 15.52
C PRO A 101 12.19 16.33 15.42
#